data_AF-A0A2N6VJF9-F1
#
_entry.id   AF-A0A2N6VJF9-F1
#
_cell.length_a   1.000
_cell.length_b   1.000
_cell.length_c   1.000
_cell.angle_alpha   90.00
_cell.angle_beta   90.00
_cell.angle_gamma   90.00
#
_symmetry.space_group_name_H-M   'P 1'
#
loop_
_entity.id
_entity.type
_entity.pdbx_description
1 polymer ?
#
loop_
_entity_poly.entity_id
_entity_poly.type
_entity_poly.pdbx_seq_one_letter_code
_entity_poly.pdbx_strand_id
1 'polypeptide(L)'
;LFLALKKNTGLTALVITHDLGLAWNIADTVAVMYRGEIVEHGPVEDVLLNPQHDYTRKLLAAVPGFRSERAVPGQAAQATTTQAGRTDAKETGGAVND
;
A
#
# COMPACT_ATOMS: atom_id res chain seq x y z
N LEU A 1 -0.76 -2.55 27.17
CA LEU A 1 -1.81 -2.37 28.20
C LEU A 1 -3.21 -2.26 27.58
N PHE A 2 -3.49 -1.31 26.68
CA PHE A 2 -4.81 -1.13 26.05
C PHE A 2 -5.34 -2.37 25.30
N LEU A 3 -4.48 -3.04 24.51
CA LEU A 3 -4.83 -4.28 23.80
C LEU A 3 -5.20 -5.45 24.73
N ALA A 4 -4.60 -5.50 25.93
CA ALA A 4 -4.87 -6.57 26.89
C ALA A 4 -6.26 -6.43 27.54
N LEU A 5 -6.74 -5.19 27.70
CA LEU A 5 -8.08 -4.90 28.23
C LEU A 5 -9.18 -5.22 27.20
N LYS A 6 -8.93 -4.96 25.91
CA LYS A 6 -9.91 -5.24 24.84
C LYS A 6 -10.23 -6.74 24.75
N LYS A 7 -9.23 -7.62 24.90
CA LYS A 7 -9.36 -9.08 24.70
C LYS A 7 -10.31 -9.79 25.68
N ASN A 8 -10.54 -9.26 26.89
CA ASN A 8 -11.26 -9.98 27.95
C ASN A 8 -12.52 -9.28 28.49
N THR A 9 -12.92 -8.11 27.96
CA THR A 9 -13.92 -7.25 28.66
C THR A 9 -15.09 -6.77 27.81
N GLY A 10 -15.25 -7.22 26.56
CA GLY A 10 -16.34 -6.72 25.70
C GLY A 10 -16.29 -5.19 25.49
N LEU A 11 -15.09 -4.59 25.58
CA LEU A 11 -14.88 -3.15 25.53
C LEU A 11 -15.02 -2.64 24.10
N THR A 12 -15.95 -1.70 23.90
CA THR A 12 -15.99 -0.89 22.68
C THR A 12 -15.02 0.29 22.81
N ALA A 13 -14.18 0.49 21.80
CA ALA A 13 -13.17 1.54 21.78
C ALA A 13 -13.19 2.28 20.45
N LEU A 14 -13.13 3.61 20.51
CA LEU A 14 -12.88 4.49 19.37
C LEU A 14 -11.50 5.10 19.52
N VAL A 15 -10.67 4.95 18.49
CA VAL A 15 -9.32 5.51 18.45
C VAL A 15 -9.21 6.43 17.25
N ILE A 16 -8.71 7.64 17.47
CA ILE A 16 -8.42 8.61 16.42
C ILE A 16 -6.90 8.72 16.30
N THR A 17 -6.36 8.38 15.13
CA THR A 17 -4.92 8.39 14.86
C THR A 17 -4.65 8.75 13.40
N HIS A 18 -3.46 9.30 13.15
CA HIS A 18 -2.92 9.47 11.80
C HIS A 18 -2.02 8.30 11.37
N ASP A 19 -1.70 7.40 12.30
CA ASP A 19 -0.87 6.21 12.05
C ASP A 19 -1.77 5.04 11.59
N LEU A 20 -1.68 4.73 10.30
CA LEU A 20 -2.42 3.63 9.68
C LEU A 20 -1.90 2.25 10.12
N GLY A 21 -0.61 2.13 10.48
CA GLY A 21 -0.05 0.89 11.01
C GLY A 21 -0.59 0.57 12.40
N LEU A 22 -0.82 1.59 13.22
CA LEU A 22 -1.54 1.42 14.48
C LEU A 22 -2.99 0.99 14.22
N ALA A 23 -3.71 1.69 13.33
CA ALA A 23 -5.10 1.37 13.04
C ALA A 23 -5.28 -0.09 12.58
N TRP A 24 -4.41 -0.56 11.68
CA TRP A 24 -4.39 -1.94 11.21
C TRP A 24 -4.29 -2.98 12.35
N ASN A 25 -3.49 -2.70 13.37
CA ASN A 25 -3.20 -3.68 14.42
C ASN A 25 -4.27 -3.74 15.53
N ILE A 26 -5.12 -2.72 15.65
CA ILE A 26 -5.98 -2.56 16.84
C ILE A 26 -7.48 -2.43 16.52
N ALA A 27 -7.81 -2.04 15.29
CA ALA A 27 -9.16 -1.71 14.88
C ALA A 27 -9.78 -2.85 14.07
N ASP A 28 -11.05 -3.12 14.32
CA ASP A 28 -11.84 -4.07 13.53
C ASP A 28 -12.39 -3.36 12.27
N THR A 29 -12.77 -2.09 12.43
CA THR A 29 -13.26 -1.19 11.38
C THR A 29 -12.53 0.13 11.43
N VAL A 30 -12.39 0.80 10.29
CA VAL A 30 -11.77 2.12 10.17
C VAL A 30 -12.67 3.08 9.39
N ALA A 31 -12.65 4.35 9.79
CA ALA A 31 -13.21 5.45 9.02
C ALA A 31 -12.09 6.45 8.70
N VAL A 32 -11.98 6.82 7.43
CA VAL A 32 -11.04 7.83 6.95
C VAL A 32 -11.81 9.14 6.78
N MET A 33 -11.29 10.20 7.40
CA MET A 33 -11.87 11.53 7.30
C MET A 33 -11.00 12.45 6.44
N TYR A 34 -11.64 13.27 5.62
CA TYR A 34 -11.00 14.36 4.89
C TYR A 34 -11.90 15.59 4.93
N ARG A 35 -11.34 16.74 5.31
CA ARG A 35 -12.06 18.03 5.38
C ARG A 35 -13.38 17.97 6.17
N GLY A 36 -13.40 17.20 7.25
CA GLY A 36 -14.56 17.07 8.13
C GLY A 36 -15.59 16.04 7.68
N GLU A 37 -15.38 15.35 6.56
CA GLU A 37 -16.29 14.32 6.05
C GLU A 37 -15.66 12.93 6.12
N ILE A 38 -16.47 11.91 6.42
CA ILE A 38 -16.04 10.52 6.29
C ILE A 38 -16.06 10.18 4.80
N VAL A 39 -14.88 9.99 4.23
CA VAL A 39 -14.72 9.72 2.80
C VAL A 39 -14.62 8.22 2.50
N GLU A 40 -14.32 7.41 3.51
CA GLU A 40 -14.24 5.96 3.38
C GLU A 40 -14.46 5.30 4.75
N HIS A 41 -15.20 4.20 4.81
CA HIS A 41 -15.49 3.47 6.04
C HIS A 41 -15.76 2.00 5.74
N GLY A 42 -15.22 1.11 6.57
CA GLY A 42 -15.43 -0.34 6.43
C GLY A 42 -14.48 -1.16 7.30
N PRO A 43 -14.41 -2.49 7.05
CA PRO A 43 -13.40 -3.35 7.63
C PRO A 43 -12.00 -2.78 7.38
N VAL A 44 -11.14 -2.86 8.39
CA VAL A 44 -9.79 -2.28 8.31
C VAL A 44 -9.00 -2.86 7.13
N GLU A 45 -9.19 -4.14 6.85
CA GLU A 45 -8.54 -4.88 5.76
C GLU A 45 -8.98 -4.35 4.39
N ASP A 46 -10.28 -4.13 4.19
CA ASP A 46 -10.82 -3.66 2.90
C ASP A 46 -10.38 -2.23 2.59
N VAL A 47 -10.52 -1.32 3.57
CA VAL A 47 -10.20 0.10 3.39
C VAL A 47 -8.71 0.31 3.15
N LEU A 48 -7.85 -0.52 3.77
CA LEU A 48 -6.41 -0.34 3.70
C LEU A 48 -5.72 -1.18 2.60
N LEU A 49 -6.26 -2.34 2.21
CA LEU A 49 -5.74 -3.15 1.10
C LEU A 49 -6.33 -2.76 -0.25
N ASN A 50 -7.60 -2.38 -0.26
CA ASN A 50 -8.33 -2.03 -1.48
C ASN A 50 -9.03 -0.66 -1.34
N PRO A 51 -8.25 0.41 -1.09
CA PRO A 51 -8.79 1.75 -0.88
C PRO A 51 -9.54 2.27 -2.12
N GLN A 52 -10.81 2.64 -1.95
CA GLN A 52 -11.67 3.16 -3.01
C GLN A 52 -11.55 4.68 -3.18
N HIS A 53 -11.23 5.42 -2.12
CA HIS A 53 -11.14 6.87 -2.19
C HIS A 53 -9.72 7.35 -2.54
N ASP A 54 -9.61 8.38 -3.40
CA ASP A 54 -8.31 8.93 -3.84
C ASP A 54 -7.45 9.45 -2.69
N TYR A 55 -8.08 10.05 -1.68
CA TYR A 55 -7.39 10.53 -0.51
C TYR A 55 -6.77 9.38 0.30
N THR A 56 -7.51 8.29 0.49
CA THR A 56 -7.03 7.09 1.19
C THR A 56 -5.85 6.47 0.45
N ARG A 57 -5.92 6.37 -0.89
CA ARG A 57 -4.79 5.95 -1.73
C ARG A 57 -3.54 6.82 -1.51
N LYS A 58 -3.70 8.15 -1.48
CA LYS A 58 -2.60 9.10 -1.25
C LYS A 58 -2.00 8.96 0.15
N LEU A 59 -2.83 8.78 1.17
CA LEU A 59 -2.40 8.53 2.54
C LEU A 59 -1.55 7.26 2.63
N LEU A 60 -2.05 6.15 2.07
CA LEU A 60 -1.36 4.86 2.07
C LEU A 60 -0.04 4.89 1.30
N ALA A 61 0.00 5.60 0.17
CA ALA A 61 1.22 5.77 -0.62
C ALA A 61 2.30 6.58 0.12
N ALA A 62 1.92 7.40 1.09
CA ALA A 62 2.85 8.20 1.89
C ALA A 62 3.45 7.42 3.08
N VAL A 63 2.91 6.25 3.42
CA VAL A 63 3.40 5.41 4.53
C VAL A 63 4.45 4.43 4.02
N PRO A 64 5.74 4.57 4.39
CA PRO A 64 6.79 3.66 3.97
C PRO A 64 6.52 2.25 4.49
N GLY A 65 6.63 1.24 3.63
CA GLY A 65 6.50 -0.18 4.04
C GLY A 65 5.06 -0.71 4.17
N PHE A 66 4.03 0.14 4.02
CA PHE A 66 2.63 -0.28 4.16
C PHE A 66 2.23 -1.45 3.23
N ARG A 67 2.78 -1.47 2.01
CA ARG A 67 2.56 -2.57 1.05
C ARG A 67 3.59 -3.70 1.15
N SER A 68 4.71 -3.46 1.82
CA SER A 68 5.87 -4.38 1.82
C SER A 68 5.74 -5.50 2.84
N GLU A 69 4.92 -5.34 3.88
CA GLU A 69 4.91 -6.29 5.00
C GLU A 69 3.98 -7.50 4.83
N ARG A 70 3.20 -7.57 3.74
CA ARG A 70 2.54 -8.80 3.26
C ARG A 70 1.79 -8.54 1.96
N ALA A 71 2.50 -8.67 0.84
CA ALA A 71 1.83 -9.07 -0.38
C ALA A 71 1.15 -10.42 -0.11
N VAL A 72 -0.17 -10.47 -0.22
CA VAL A 72 -0.89 -11.74 -0.36
C VAL A 72 -0.19 -12.52 -1.48
N PRO A 73 0.22 -13.79 -1.29
CA PRO A 73 0.74 -14.60 -2.37
C PRO A 73 -0.39 -14.77 -3.40
N GLY A 74 -0.36 -13.98 -4.48
CA GLY A 74 -1.42 -14.00 -5.50
C GLY A 74 -1.50 -12.81 -6.45
N GLN A 75 -0.88 -11.65 -6.16
CA GLN A 75 -1.00 -10.47 -7.03
C GLN A 75 0.32 -9.90 -7.58
N ALA A 76 1.44 -10.63 -7.47
CA ALA A 76 2.73 -10.23 -8.05
C ALA A 76 2.91 -10.60 -9.54
N ALA A 77 1.82 -10.79 -10.29
CA ALA A 77 1.88 -11.02 -11.73
C ALA A 77 1.12 -9.90 -12.44
N GLN A 78 1.81 -8.77 -12.68
CA GLN A 78 1.59 -7.79 -13.76
C GLN A 78 2.09 -6.40 -13.35
N ALA A 79 3.41 -6.21 -13.30
CA ALA A 79 4.05 -4.91 -13.54
C ALA A 79 5.57 -5.11 -13.71
N THR A 80 5.97 -5.87 -14.72
CA THR A 80 7.36 -5.84 -15.20
C THR A 80 7.34 -5.98 -16.71
N THR A 81 7.17 -4.85 -17.39
CA THR A 81 7.71 -4.66 -18.74
C THR A 81 8.30 -3.25 -18.76
N THR A 82 9.42 -3.11 -18.05
CA THR A 82 10.34 -1.99 -18.23
C THR A 82 11.50 -2.48 -19.08
N GLN A 83 11.51 -1.95 -20.29
CA GLN A 83 12.49 -1.98 -21.36
C GLN A 83 13.95 -2.04 -20.89
N ALA A 84 14.66 -3.12 -21.25
CA ALA A 84 16.11 -3.21 -21.23
C ALA A 84 16.58 -4.05 -22.44
N GLY A 85 17.09 -3.36 -23.45
CA GLY A 85 17.63 -3.95 -24.68
C GLY A 85 18.67 -3.01 -25.29
N ARG A 86 19.70 -2.68 -24.51
CA ARG A 86 21.01 -2.30 -25.06
C ARG A 86 21.82 -3.58 -25.14
N THR A 87 22.02 -4.10 -26.34
CA THR A 87 23.07 -5.07 -26.64
C THR A 87 23.83 -4.57 -27.85
N ASP A 88 25.07 -4.18 -27.59
CA ASP A 88 26.12 -3.93 -28.55
C ASP A 88 26.48 -5.24 -29.28
N ALA A 89 26.49 -5.20 -30.63
CA ALA A 89 27.30 -6.06 -31.53
C ALA A 89 27.04 -5.57 -32.98
N LYS A 90 27.97 -4.88 -33.64
CA LYS A 90 29.14 -5.37 -34.43
C LYS A 90 28.81 -5.53 -35.93
N GLU A 91 29.70 -4.96 -36.76
CA GLU A 91 30.02 -5.23 -38.17
C GLU A 91 29.23 -4.58 -39.32
N THR A 92 29.90 -3.67 -40.03
CA THR A 92 30.20 -3.81 -41.49
C THR A 92 31.36 -2.86 -41.83
N GLY A 93 32.53 -3.36 -42.24
CA GLY A 93 33.01 -3.37 -43.64
C GLY A 93 33.23 -1.95 -44.16
N GLY A 94 34.44 -1.40 -44.29
CA GLY A 94 35.56 -1.89 -45.09
C GLY A 94 35.70 -0.97 -46.31
N ALA A 95 36.75 -0.14 -46.35
CA ALA A 95 37.24 0.49 -47.59
C ALA A 95 38.67 0.97 -47.40
N VAL A 96 39.57 0.25 -48.06
CA VAL A 96 40.88 0.69 -48.55
C VAL A 96 40.69 1.99 -49.35
N ASN A 97 41.64 2.92 -49.30
CA ASN A 97 42.22 3.64 -50.45
C ASN A 97 43.33 4.60 -49.99
N ASP A 98 44.54 4.29 -50.47
CA ASP A 98 45.76 5.09 -50.70
C ASP A 98 46.16 6.24 -49.75
#